data_AF-A0A368YKV4-F1
#
_entry.id   AF-A0A368YKV4-F1
#
_cell.length_a   1.000
_cell.length_b   1.000
_cell.length_c   1.000
_cell.angle_alpha   90.00
_cell.angle_beta   90.00
_cell.angle_gamma   90.00
#
_symmetry.space_group_name_H-M   'P 1'
#
loop_
_entity.id
_entity.type
_entity.pdbx_description
1 polymer ?
#
loop_
_entity_poly.entity_id
_entity_poly.type
_entity_poly.pdbx_seq_one_letter_code
_entity_poly.pdbx_strand_id
1 'polypeptide(L)'
;MQSNSRKASAGTSEKCMDQALWAILDRHARISTSIQALQTKVPAASEARHILAIKILEEQFLRKHLIDIRPCTNHGAQSKLIYLSLMLAKTRTSMNESTVARVMRSVERFL
;
A
#
# COMPACT_ATOMS: atom_id res chain seq x y z
N MET A 1 -49.86 -14.21 -16.74
CA MET A 1 -48.52 -14.52 -17.31
C MET A 1 -48.07 -13.26 -18.02
N GLN A 2 -46.96 -12.56 -17.75
CA GLN A 2 -45.75 -12.81 -16.97
C GLN A 2 -45.36 -11.51 -16.25
N SER A 3 -44.83 -11.64 -15.03
CA SER A 3 -44.29 -10.54 -14.25
C SER A 3 -42.76 -10.54 -14.34
N ASN A 4 -42.22 -9.33 -14.46
CA ASN A 4 -41.03 -8.80 -13.78
C ASN A 4 -39.60 -9.25 -14.16
N SER A 5 -38.90 -8.23 -14.64
CA SER A 5 -37.73 -7.58 -14.00
C SER A 5 -36.35 -8.26 -14.03
N ARG A 6 -35.48 -7.55 -14.75
CA ARG A 6 -34.14 -7.08 -14.34
C ARG A 6 -33.19 -8.13 -13.75
N LYS A 7 -32.26 -8.60 -14.59
CA LYS A 7 -30.89 -8.91 -14.17
C LYS A 7 -29.91 -7.92 -14.79
N ALA A 8 -29.68 -6.84 -14.06
CA ALA A 8 -28.47 -6.03 -14.18
C ALA A 8 -28.05 -5.72 -12.74
N SER A 9 -26.93 -6.30 -12.29
CA SER A 9 -26.14 -5.87 -11.11
C SER A 9 -25.23 -6.99 -10.61
N ALA A 10 -24.01 -7.08 -11.15
CA ALA A 10 -22.88 -7.73 -10.46
C ALA A 10 -21.48 -7.32 -11.01
N GLY A 11 -21.38 -6.31 -11.89
CA GLY A 11 -20.13 -5.99 -12.60
C GLY A 11 -19.37 -4.76 -12.10
N THR A 12 -19.89 -4.03 -11.11
CA THR A 12 -19.37 -2.70 -10.72
C THR A 12 -18.66 -2.66 -9.37
N SER A 13 -18.80 -3.69 -8.52
CA SER A 13 -18.25 -3.69 -7.17
C SER A 13 -16.77 -4.12 -7.09
N GLU A 14 -16.30 -4.98 -8.00
CA GLU A 14 -14.91 -5.50 -7.97
C GLU A 14 -13.88 -4.52 -8.53
N LYS A 15 -14.27 -3.64 -9.47
CA LYS A 15 -13.36 -2.62 -10.04
C LYS A 15 -12.94 -1.55 -9.04
N CYS A 16 -13.69 -1.35 -7.96
CA CYS A 16 -13.57 -0.17 -7.11
C CYS A 16 -12.45 -0.26 -6.06
N MET A 17 -12.07 -1.47 -5.62
CA MET A 17 -11.17 -1.62 -4.46
C MET A 17 -9.69 -1.85 -4.80
N ASP A 18 -9.35 -2.45 -5.95
CA ASP A 18 -7.95 -2.54 -6.38
C ASP A 18 -7.38 -1.16 -6.72
N GLN A 19 -8.21 -0.22 -7.18
CA GLN A 19 -7.82 1.18 -7.39
C GLN A 19 -7.30 1.82 -6.11
N ALA A 20 -7.88 1.47 -4.94
CA ALA A 20 -7.42 1.96 -3.66
C ALA A 20 -6.04 1.40 -3.29
N LEU A 21 -5.79 0.10 -3.54
CA LEU A 21 -4.47 -0.50 -3.36
C LEU A 21 -3.43 0.20 -4.26
N TRP A 22 -3.72 0.35 -5.54
CA TRP A 22 -2.80 1.02 -6.48
C TRP A 22 -2.52 2.46 -6.09
N ALA A 23 -3.52 3.22 -5.63
CA ALA A 23 -3.33 4.57 -5.15
C ALA A 23 -2.42 4.64 -3.91
N ILE A 24 -2.55 3.68 -2.97
CA ILE A 24 -1.67 3.60 -1.81
C ILE A 24 -0.24 3.24 -2.24
N LEU A 25 -0.08 2.27 -3.14
CA LEU A 25 1.22 1.84 -3.66
C LEU A 25 1.97 2.99 -4.35
N ASP A 26 1.30 3.70 -5.25
CA ASP A 26 1.87 4.86 -5.97
C ASP A 26 2.26 5.97 -4.99
N ARG A 27 1.35 6.35 -4.07
CA ARG A 27 1.63 7.40 -3.09
C ARG A 27 2.80 7.03 -2.18
N HIS A 28 2.83 5.79 -1.68
CA HIS A 28 3.92 5.29 -0.84
C HIS A 28 5.25 5.32 -1.59
N ALA A 29 5.27 4.92 -2.87
CA ALA A 29 6.48 4.95 -3.70
C ALA A 29 6.99 6.39 -3.90
N ARG A 30 6.12 7.35 -4.19
CA ARG A 30 6.48 8.77 -4.35
C ARG A 30 7.09 9.35 -3.08
N ILE A 31 6.49 9.07 -1.92
CA ILE A 31 7.00 9.55 -0.63
C ILE A 31 8.33 8.88 -0.31
N SER A 32 8.46 7.56 -0.53
CA SER A 32 9.73 6.85 -0.33
C SER A 32 10.86 7.45 -1.16
N THR A 33 10.60 7.78 -2.43
CA THR A 33 11.57 8.47 -3.29
C THR A 33 11.88 9.88 -2.79
N SER A 34 10.87 10.61 -2.29
CA SER A 34 11.07 11.95 -1.73
C SER A 34 11.92 11.92 -0.46
N ILE A 35 11.69 10.97 0.45
CA ILE A 35 12.51 10.73 1.64
C ILE A 35 13.95 10.44 1.24
N GLN A 36 14.15 9.52 0.30
CA GLN A 36 15.48 9.16 -0.20
C GLN A 36 16.20 10.40 -0.77
N ALA A 37 15.53 11.19 -1.61
CA ALA A 37 16.08 12.42 -2.17
C ALA A 37 16.45 13.45 -1.08
N LEU A 38 15.58 13.64 -0.09
CA LEU A 38 15.83 14.55 1.04
C LEU A 38 17.02 14.08 1.89
N GLN A 39 17.15 12.77 2.14
CA GLN A 39 18.27 12.19 2.88
C GLN A 39 19.61 12.32 2.13
N THR A 40 19.61 12.16 0.80
CA THR A 40 20.83 12.31 -0.02
C THR A 40 21.33 13.75 -0.16
N LYS A 41 20.47 14.75 0.06
CA LYS A 41 20.77 16.18 -0.13
C LYS A 41 21.14 16.91 1.16
N VAL A 42 21.34 16.21 2.29
CA VAL A 42 21.62 16.84 3.58
C VAL A 42 23.09 17.32 3.63
N PRO A 43 23.32 18.64 3.70
CA PRO A 43 23.43 19.27 5.02
C PRO A 43 22.63 20.59 5.24
N ALA A 44 22.12 20.74 6.48
CA ALA A 44 22.14 21.99 7.28
C ALA A 44 20.94 22.99 7.43
N ALA A 45 19.68 22.70 7.06
CA ALA A 45 18.53 23.56 7.46
C ALA A 45 17.54 22.86 8.40
N SER A 46 17.07 23.55 9.45
CA SER A 46 16.01 23.05 10.35
C SER A 46 14.74 22.67 9.59
N GLU A 47 14.40 23.46 8.56
CA GLU A 47 13.24 23.25 7.71
C GLU A 47 13.28 21.92 6.93
N ALA A 48 14.43 21.61 6.30
CA ALA A 48 14.58 20.34 5.58
C ALA A 48 14.46 19.12 6.51
N ARG A 49 14.94 19.23 7.75
CA ARG A 49 14.75 18.19 8.78
C ARG A 49 13.29 18.06 9.20
N HIS A 50 12.58 19.17 9.33
CA HIS A 50 11.14 19.16 9.65
C HIS A 50 10.31 18.53 8.52
N ILE A 51 10.57 18.89 7.27
CA ILE A 51 9.92 18.29 6.09
C ILE A 51 10.22 16.80 6.02
N LEU A 52 11.47 16.39 6.25
CA LEU A 52 11.85 14.98 6.28
C LEU A 52 11.08 14.22 7.36
N ALA A 53 10.96 14.77 8.57
CA ALA A 53 10.20 14.15 9.66
C ALA A 53 8.71 13.98 9.30
N ILE A 54 8.09 15.00 8.70
CA ILE A 54 6.70 14.92 8.21
C ILE A 54 6.57 13.80 7.16
N LYS A 55 7.50 13.73 6.20
CA LYS A 55 7.46 12.72 5.15
C LYS A 55 7.64 11.31 5.70
N ILE A 56 8.49 11.12 6.71
CA ILE A 56 8.66 9.84 7.41
C ILE A 56 7.36 9.43 8.10
N LEU A 57 6.67 10.35 8.79
CA LEU A 57 5.38 10.06 9.42
C LEU A 57 4.30 9.70 8.39
N GLU A 58 4.26 10.42 7.27
CA GLU A 58 3.35 10.13 6.16
C GLU A 58 3.61 8.74 5.55
N GLU A 59 4.89 8.37 5.39
CA GLU A 59 5.29 7.05 4.91
C GLU A 59 4.88 5.95 5.90
N GLN A 60 5.13 6.13 7.20
CA GLN A 60 4.74 5.16 8.23
C GLN A 60 3.23 4.93 8.25
N PHE A 61 2.45 6.00 8.12
CA PHE A 61 0.99 5.94 8.03
C PHE A 61 0.55 5.13 6.81
N LEU A 62 1.10 5.42 5.63
CA LEU A 62 0.77 4.68 4.41
C LEU A 62 1.23 3.23 4.46
N ARG A 63 2.38 2.95 5.08
CA ARG A 63 2.88 1.58 5.26
C ARG A 63 1.92 0.76 6.11
N LYS A 64 1.39 1.35 7.19
CA LYS A 64 0.35 0.71 8.01
C LYS A 64 -0.92 0.43 7.19
N HIS A 65 -1.39 1.42 6.41
CA HIS A 65 -2.53 1.23 5.52
C HIS A 65 -2.28 0.13 4.47
N LEU A 66 -1.06 0.06 3.93
CA LEU A 66 -0.68 -0.96 2.96
C LEU A 66 -0.67 -2.35 3.59
N ILE A 67 -0.25 -2.49 4.85
CA ILE A 67 -0.32 -3.76 5.59
C ILE A 67 -1.79 -4.19 5.77
N ASP A 68 -2.67 -3.25 6.10
CA ASP A 68 -4.06 -3.56 6.48
C ASP A 68 -5.03 -3.69 5.29
N ILE A 69 -4.75 -3.04 4.16
CA ILE A 69 -5.66 -3.08 3.01
C ILE A 69 -5.80 -4.52 2.49
N ARG A 70 -7.03 -4.97 2.31
CA ARG A 70 -7.32 -6.26 1.69
C ARG A 70 -7.46 -6.06 0.17
N PRO A 71 -6.65 -6.74 -0.65
CA PRO A 71 -6.86 -6.76 -2.09
C PRO A 71 -8.20 -7.43 -2.40
N CYS A 72 -8.76 -7.13 -3.57
CA CYS A 72 -10.00 -7.75 -4.03
C CYS A 72 -9.78 -8.75 -5.16
N THR A 73 -8.55 -8.82 -5.69
CA THR A 73 -8.16 -9.78 -6.71
C THR A 73 -6.87 -10.51 -6.32
N ASN A 74 -6.66 -11.67 -6.93
CA ASN A 74 -5.39 -12.41 -6.81
C ASN A 74 -4.21 -11.55 -7.30
N HIS A 75 -4.40 -10.84 -8.42
CA HIS A 75 -3.38 -9.92 -8.94
C HIS A 75 -3.03 -8.80 -7.95
N GLY A 76 -4.03 -8.23 -7.27
CA GLY A 76 -3.82 -7.24 -6.20
C GLY A 76 -3.06 -7.83 -5.01
N ALA A 77 -3.38 -9.06 -4.60
CA ALA A 77 -2.67 -9.77 -3.53
C ALA A 77 -1.19 -10.01 -3.87
N GLN A 78 -0.92 -10.53 -5.07
CA GLN A 78 0.44 -10.72 -5.57
C GLN A 78 1.20 -9.40 -5.66
N SER A 79 0.58 -8.36 -6.22
CA SER A 79 1.18 -7.02 -6.34
C SER A 79 1.55 -6.44 -4.98
N LYS A 80 0.69 -6.59 -3.97
CA LYS A 80 0.96 -6.18 -2.60
C LYS A 80 2.15 -6.93 -2.00
N LEU A 81 2.20 -8.26 -2.14
CA LEU A 81 3.30 -9.07 -1.61
C LEU A 81 4.64 -8.75 -2.27
N ILE A 82 4.65 -8.59 -3.60
CA ILE A 82 5.84 -8.21 -4.37
C ILE A 82 6.33 -6.84 -3.91
N TYR A 83 5.43 -5.85 -3.80
CA TYR A 83 5.80 -4.51 -3.37
C TYR A 83 6.36 -4.48 -1.95
N LEU A 84 5.71 -5.17 -1.00
CA LEU A 84 6.21 -5.24 0.38
C LEU A 84 7.58 -5.92 0.44
N SER A 85 7.79 -6.99 -0.32
CA SER A 85 9.09 -7.68 -0.41
C SER A 85 10.17 -6.76 -0.97
N LEU A 86 9.87 -6.03 -2.05
CA LEU A 86 10.78 -5.05 -2.64
C LEU A 86 11.11 -3.91 -1.66
N MET A 87 10.12 -3.42 -0.92
CA MET A 87 10.30 -2.36 0.08
C MET A 87 11.24 -2.81 1.20
N LEU A 88 11.07 -4.03 1.72
CA LEU A 88 11.96 -4.60 2.74
C LEU A 88 13.40 -4.75 2.22
N ALA A 89 13.57 -5.26 1.01
CA ALA A 89 14.87 -5.40 0.38
C ALA A 89 15.55 -4.03 0.16
N LYS A 90 14.81 -3.03 -0.37
CA LYS A 90 15.33 -1.68 -0.65
C LYS A 90 15.74 -0.95 0.61
N THR A 91 14.97 -1.10 1.68
CA THR A 91 15.23 -0.45 2.98
C THR A 91 16.18 -1.25 3.88
N ARG A 92 16.52 -2.48 3.49
CA ARG A 92 17.28 -3.44 4.30
C ARG A 92 16.64 -3.65 5.68
N THR A 93 15.32 -3.73 5.71
CA THR A 93 14.55 -3.96 6.93
C THR A 93 13.85 -5.30 6.89
N SER A 94 13.44 -5.77 8.07
CA SER A 94 12.61 -6.95 8.23
C SER A 94 11.28 -6.57 8.89
N MET A 95 10.26 -7.39 8.65
CA MET A 95 9.02 -7.33 9.41
C MET A 95 9.10 -8.26 10.61
N ASN A 96 8.55 -7.84 11.74
CA ASN A 96 8.31 -8.74 12.85
C ASN A 96 7.18 -9.72 12.52
N GLU A 97 7.12 -10.82 13.28
CA GLU A 97 6.16 -11.91 13.08
C GLU A 97 4.70 -11.43 13.08
N SER A 98 4.35 -10.50 13.99
CA SER A 98 2.99 -9.96 14.08
C SER A 98 2.58 -9.17 12.84
N THR A 99 3.52 -8.44 12.22
CA THR A 99 3.29 -7.73 10.97
C THR A 99 3.16 -8.69 9.79
N VAL A 100 4.01 -9.71 9.72
CA VAL A 100 3.90 -10.77 8.71
C VAL A 100 2.53 -11.45 8.80
N ALA A 101 2.07 -11.82 9.99
CA ALA A 101 0.76 -12.42 10.19
C ALA A 101 -0.40 -11.50 9.77
N ARG A 102 -0.27 -10.18 9.93
CA ARG A 102 -1.26 -9.21 9.42
C ARG A 102 -1.25 -9.15 7.89
N VAL A 103 -0.08 -9.13 7.27
CA VAL A 103 0.04 -9.17 5.80
C VAL A 103 -0.57 -10.45 5.26
N MET A 104 -0.21 -11.62 5.80
CA MET A 104 -0.73 -12.90 5.36
C MET A 104 -2.25 -12.99 5.50
N ARG A 105 -2.82 -12.57 6.64
CA ARG A 105 -4.28 -12.50 6.81
C ARG A 105 -4.96 -11.53 5.84
N SER A 106 -4.27 -10.47 5.42
CA SER A 106 -4.86 -9.54 4.45
C SER A 106 -4.96 -10.14 3.05
N VAL A 107 -4.13 -11.13 2.70
CA VAL A 107 -4.08 -11.76 1.37
C VAL A 107 -4.58 -13.21 1.33
N GLU A 108 -4.92 -13.80 2.49
CA GLU A 108 -5.27 -15.22 2.67
C GLU A 108 -6.36 -15.74 1.75
N ARG A 109 -7.23 -14.87 1.22
CA ARG A 109 -8.32 -15.27 0.31
C ARG A 109 -7.83 -15.66 -1.09
N PHE A 110 -6.57 -15.39 -1.41
CA PHE A 110 -5.99 -15.57 -2.74
C PHE A 110 -4.74 -16.46 -2.74
N LEU A 111 -4.34 -16.97 -1.57
CA LEU A 111 -3.23 -17.91 -1.37
C LEU A 111 -3.79 -19.25 -0.87
#